data_AF-A0A2N8ELT0-F1
#
_entry.id   AF-A0A2N8ELT0-F1
#
_cell.length_a   1.000
_cell.length_b   1.000
_cell.length_c   1.000
_cell.angle_alpha   90.00
_cell.angle_beta   90.00
_cell.angle_gamma   90.00
#
_symmetry.space_group_name_H-M   'P 1'
#
loop_
_entity.id
_entity.type
_entity.pdbx_description
1 polymer ?
#
loop_
_entity_poly.entity_id
_entity_poly.type
_entity_poly.pdbx_seq_one_letter_code
_entity_poly.pdbx_strand_id
1 'polypeptide(L)' 'MSTVLRTFFDHSRHKLHIDGLDTTPDVLAFKGEEGLSQPFTYTVEFTASDLDIGAEQLLGQYARFSLHA' A
#
# COMPACT_ATOMS: atom_id res chain seq x y z
N MET A 1 32.86 3.02 1.96
CA MET A 1 31.78 2.36 1.20
C MET A 1 30.57 3.27 1.29
N SER A 2 30.11 3.80 0.15
CA SER A 2 29.07 4.83 0.10
C SER A 2 27.74 4.23 0.52
N THR A 3 27.26 4.60 1.71
CA THR A 3 25.89 4.30 2.16
C THR A 3 24.97 5.16 1.31
N VAL A 4 24.53 4.62 0.17
CA VAL A 4 23.47 5.26 -0.63
C VAL A 4 22.26 5.35 0.29
N LEU A 5 21.96 6.56 0.76
CA LEU A 5 20.68 6.87 1.37
C LEU A 5 19.65 6.62 0.27
N ARG A 6 19.06 5.42 0.27
CA ARG A 6 17.83 5.19 -0.50
C ARG A 6 16.83 6.16 0.10
N THR A 7 16.56 7.25 -0.61
CA THR A 7 15.39 8.09 -0.37
C THR A 7 14.18 7.20 -0.57
N PHE A 8 13.76 6.53 0.50
CA PHE A 8 12.40 6.06 0.63
C PHE A 8 11.55 7.32 0.69
N PHE A 9 10.89 7.61 -0.42
CA PHE A 9 9.86 8.62 -0.44
C PHE A 9 8.67 8.02 0.33
N ASP A 10 8.63 8.28 1.63
CA ASP A 10 7.42 8.08 2.44
C ASP A 10 6.67 9.40 2.42
N HIS A 11 6.01 9.67 1.30
CA HIS A 11 5.23 10.90 1.14
C HIS A 11 3.76 10.71 1.53
N SER A 12 3.36 9.48 1.85
CA SER A 12 1.99 9.19 2.27
C SER A 12 1.85 9.07 3.78
N ARG A 13 1.01 9.95 4.33
CA ARG A 13 0.52 9.80 5.71
C ARG A 13 -0.36 8.55 5.85
N HIS A 14 -0.97 8.08 4.77
CA HIS A 14 -1.82 6.88 4.75
C HIS A 14 -0.97 5.64 4.57
N LYS A 15 -1.29 4.56 5.29
CA LYS A 15 -0.50 3.33 5.27
C LYS A 15 -1.29 2.18 4.70
N LEU A 16 -0.69 1.47 3.73
CA LEU A 16 -1.19 0.21 3.21
C LEU A 16 -0.31 -0.93 3.71
N HIS A 17 -0.91 -1.93 4.32
CA HIS A 17 -0.25 -3.16 4.74
C HIS A 17 -0.93 -4.34 4.05
N ILE A 18 -0.14 -5.26 3.49
CA ILE A 18 -0.61 -6.47 2.82
C ILE A 18 0.12 -7.64 3.47
N ASP A 19 -0.63 -8.62 3.97
CA ASP A 19 -0.04 -9.75 4.67
C ASP A 19 0.79 -10.61 3.72
N GLY A 20 2.04 -10.92 4.12
CA GLY A 20 2.98 -11.71 3.31
C GLY A 20 3.76 -10.89 2.27
N LEU A 21 3.59 -9.56 2.24
CA LEU A 21 4.40 -8.67 1.41
C LEU A 21 5.62 -8.18 2.20
N ASP A 22 6.83 -8.53 1.73
CA ASP A 22 8.10 -8.17 2.38
C ASP A 22 8.53 -6.71 2.16
N THR A 23 7.80 -5.98 1.30
CA THR A 23 8.02 -4.56 1.05
C THR A 23 6.89 -3.71 1.62
N THR A 24 7.24 -2.53 2.12
CA THR A 24 6.25 -1.53 2.54
C THR A 24 5.79 -0.71 1.33
N PRO A 25 4.49 -0.74 0.97
CA PRO A 25 3.93 0.13 -0.06
C PRO A 25 3.89 1.59 0.40
N ASP A 26 4.32 2.53 -0.45
CA ASP A 26 4.09 3.96 -0.27
C ASP A 26 2.88 4.41 -1.09
N VAL A 27 1.84 4.93 -0.42
CA VAL A 27 0.54 5.21 -1.03
C VAL A 27 0.55 6.54 -1.79
N LEU A 28 0.37 6.52 -3.11
CA LEU A 28 0.33 7.72 -3.94
C LEU A 28 -1.04 8.40 -3.93
N ALA A 29 -2.09 7.61 -4.16
CA ALA A 29 -3.46 8.08 -4.27
C ALA A 29 -4.42 6.97 -3.85
N PHE A 30 -5.64 7.35 -3.47
CA PHE A 30 -6.69 6.37 -3.21
C PHE A 30 -8.08 6.94 -3.52
N LYS A 31 -9.01 6.05 -3.82
CA LYS A 31 -10.44 6.34 -3.95
C LYS A 31 -11.22 5.30 -3.15
N GLY A 32 -11.99 5.76 -2.18
CA GLY A 32 -12.88 4.93 -1.37
C GLY A 32 -14.34 5.11 -1.78
N GLU A 33 -15.07 4.02 -1.88
CA GLU A 33 -16.53 3.99 -2.03
C GLU A 33 -17.12 3.22 -0.85
N GLU A 34 -17.93 3.91 -0.04
CA GLU A 34 -18.56 3.36 1.16
C GLU A 34 -20.04 3.75 1.21
N GLY A 35 -20.88 2.84 1.69
CA GLY A 35 -22.32 3.05 1.82
C GLY A 35 -22.91 2.20 2.95
N LEU A 36 -24.01 2.67 3.54
CA LEU A 36 -24.68 1.94 4.61
C LEU A 36 -25.20 0.58 4.09
N SER A 37 -24.90 -0.49 4.84
CA SER A 37 -25.27 -1.87 4.49
C SER A 37 -24.72 -2.34 3.14
N GLN A 38 -23.63 -1.75 2.67
CA GLN A 38 -22.91 -2.15 1.45
C GLN A 38 -21.45 -2.48 1.80
N PRO A 39 -20.81 -3.40 1.07
CA PRO A 39 -19.37 -3.59 1.19
C PRO A 39 -18.63 -2.31 0.76
N PHE A 40 -17.55 -1.99 1.45
CA PHE A 40 -16.67 -0.91 1.04
C PHE A 40 -15.72 -1.37 -0.07
N THR A 41 -15.27 -0.44 -0.92
CA THR A 41 -14.23 -0.69 -1.91
C THR A 41 -13.21 0.44 -1.89
N TYR A 42 -11.93 0.11 -1.83
CA TYR A 42 -10.84 1.06 -1.93
C TYR A 42 -9.94 0.70 -3.11
N THR A 43 -9.75 1.65 -4.02
CA THR A 43 -8.69 1.61 -5.02
C THR A 43 -7.51 2.38 -4.47
N VAL A 44 -6.35 1.74 -4.32
CA VAL A 44 -5.14 2.35 -3.77
C VAL A 44 -4.02 2.23 -4.80
N GLU A 45 -3.50 3.37 -5.23
CA GLU A 45 -2.30 3.46 -6.04
C GLU A 45 -1.10 3.60 -5.11
N PHE A 46 -0.07 2.77 -5.29
CA PHE A 46 1.11 2.79 -4.45
C PHE A 46 2.39 2.55 -5.27
N THR A 47 3.52 2.96 -4.71
CA THR A 47 4.85 2.57 -5.18
C THR A 47 5.48 1.61 -4.18
N ALA A 48 6.39 0.77 -4.65
CA ALA A 48 7.17 -0.12 -3.81
C ALA A 48 8.64 -0.07 -4.24
N SER A 49 9.53 -0.36 -3.30
CA SER A 49 10.96 -0.46 -3.62
C SER A 49 11.32 -1.77 -4.31
N ASP A 50 10.49 -2.80 -4.11
CA ASP A 50 10.61 -4.06 -4.84
C ASP A 50 9.90 -3.94 -6.20
N LEU A 51 10.57 -4.44 -7.25
CA LEU A 51 10.07 -4.44 -8.62
C LEU A 51 9.45 -5.79 -9.00
N ASP A 52 9.65 -6.84 -8.21
CA ASP A 52 9.19 -8.20 -8.50
C ASP A 52 8.09 -8.65 -7.53
N ILE A 53 7.02 -7.86 -7.47
CA ILE A 53 5.83 -8.20 -6.68
C ILE A 53 4.92 -9.09 -7.54
N GLY A 54 4.87 -10.38 -7.21
CA GLY A 54 4.00 -11.35 -7.85
C GLY A 54 2.52 -11.07 -7.54
N ALA A 55 1.63 -11.43 -8.47
CA ALA A 55 0.19 -11.24 -8.27
C ALA A 55 -0.34 -12.06 -7.09
N GLU A 56 0.22 -13.24 -6.84
CA GLU A 56 -0.08 -14.11 -5.71
C GLU A 56 0.26 -13.52 -4.34
N GLN A 57 1.20 -12.56 -4.28
CA GLN A 57 1.53 -11.84 -3.04
C GLN A 57 0.52 -10.73 -2.72
N LEU A 58 -0.38 -10.41 -3.67
CA LEU A 58 -1.37 -9.34 -3.53
C LEU A 58 -2.81 -9.88 -3.52
N LEU A 59 -3.12 -10.83 -4.41
CA LEU A 59 -4.48 -11.32 -4.63
C LEU A 59 -4.90 -12.30 -3.52
N GLY A 60 -6.06 -12.04 -2.93
CA GLY A 60 -6.62 -12.89 -1.88
C GLY A 60 -5.95 -12.73 -0.51
N GLN A 61 -4.93 -11.87 -0.42
CA GLN A 61 -4.26 -11.56 0.83
C GLN A 61 -5.10 -10.62 1.69
N TYR A 62 -5.01 -10.78 3.00
CA TYR A 62 -5.55 -9.80 3.92
C TYR A 62 -4.75 -8.50 3.81
N ALA A 63 -5.48 -7.39 3.76
CA ALA A 63 -4.88 -6.08 3.68
C ALA A 63 -5.53 -5.13 4.68
N ARG A 64 -4.74 -4.16 5.16
CA ARG A 64 -5.20 -3.06 6.00
C ARG A 64 -4.80 -1.76 5.36
N PHE A 65 -5.77 -0.87 5.21
CA PHE A 65 -5.55 0.50 4.79
C PHE A 65 -5.91 1.45 5.93
N SER A 66 -4.91 2.19 6.42
CA SER A 66 -5.03 3.11 7.55
C SER A 66 -5.08 4.55 7.05
N LEU A 67 -6.21 5.21 7.33
CA LEU A 67 -6.39 6.63 7.04
C LEU A 67 -6.00 7.48 8.25
N HIS A 68 -5.11 8.46 8.04
CA HIS A 68 -4.64 9.36 9.09
C HIS A 68 -5.03 10.81 8.75
N ALA A 69 -5.86 11.42 9.61
CA ALA A 69 -6.27 12.83 9.54
C ALA A 69 -5.22 13.76 10.14
#